data_AF-A0A7C2JZ67-F1
#
_entry.id   AF-A0A7C2JZ67-F1
#
_cell.length_a   1.000
_cell.length_b   1.000
_cell.length_c   1.000
_cell.angle_alpha   90.00
_cell.angle_beta   90.00
_cell.angle_gamma   90.00
#
_symmetry.space_group_name_H-M   'P 1'
#
loop_
_entity.id
_entity.type
_entity.pdbx_description
1 polymer ?
#
loop_
_entity_poly.entity_id
_entity_poly.type
_entity_poly.pdbx_seq_one_letter_code
_entity_poly.pdbx_strand_id
1 'polypeptide(L)'
;MPDRISLDRTSERLRNDTMGRWLVAGLCLLFVCGCENQQVKEMQSSNEMLTDPALDSFENEHLLGAGYAAGGERPNWAEVKRIVSSEGFKAGIAAFESAPLPSGGDAAKKTAVVDAAKKLSTAASNEEVEAAYKELMAAKTAYRS
;
A
#
# COMPACT_ATOMS: atom_id res chain seq x y z
N MET A 1 31.64 34.29 41.02
CA MET A 1 30.67 33.86 42.06
C MET A 1 29.47 34.78 41.91
N PRO A 2 28.23 34.29 41.75
CA PRO A 2 27.59 33.07 42.28
C PRO A 2 27.55 31.92 41.24
N ASP A 3 27.58 30.62 41.56
CA ASP A 3 26.84 29.71 42.48
C ASP A 3 25.50 29.17 41.92
N ARG A 4 25.58 27.87 41.56
CA ARG A 4 24.59 26.76 41.57
C ARG A 4 23.11 27.08 41.38
N ILE A 5 22.49 26.37 40.43
CA ILE A 5 21.40 25.40 40.70
C ILE A 5 21.45 24.32 39.60
N SER A 6 21.80 23.11 40.01
CA SER A 6 21.44 21.86 39.34
C SER A 6 20.27 21.28 40.12
N LEU A 7 19.18 20.94 39.42
CA LEU A 7 18.01 20.15 39.82
C LEU A 7 17.06 20.22 38.61
N ASP A 8 16.36 19.21 38.14
CA ASP A 8 16.33 17.82 38.53
C ASP A 8 15.74 17.01 37.36
N ARG A 9 16.16 15.77 37.30
CA ARG A 9 15.77 14.76 36.33
C ARG A 9 14.54 14.05 36.90
N THR A 10 13.34 14.42 36.45
CA THR A 10 12.08 13.69 36.64
C THR A 10 11.27 13.81 35.35
N SER A 11 11.49 13.01 34.31
CA SER A 11 11.24 11.56 34.19
C SER A 11 10.07 11.05 35.03
N GLU A 12 9.02 10.64 34.32
CA GLU A 12 8.13 9.52 34.67
C GLU A 12 7.24 9.67 35.93
N ARG A 13 6.06 10.29 35.80
CA ARG A 13 4.84 9.88 36.52
C ARG A 13 3.59 10.69 36.15
N LEU A 14 3.12 10.59 34.91
CA LEU A 14 1.68 10.73 34.63
C LEU A 14 1.27 9.61 33.67
N ARG A 15 1.36 8.41 34.25
CA ARG A 15 0.84 7.16 33.77
C ARG A 15 -0.56 7.02 34.38
N ASN A 16 -1.53 6.66 33.55
CA ASN A 16 -2.80 6.04 33.91
C ASN A 16 -3.77 6.84 34.79
N ASP A 17 -4.79 7.43 34.16
CA ASP A 17 -6.13 7.47 34.74
C ASP A 17 -7.16 7.81 33.65
N THR A 18 -7.66 6.79 32.95
CA THR A 18 -9.04 6.73 32.39
C THR A 18 -9.33 5.36 31.75
N MET A 19 -9.15 4.30 32.53
CA MET A 19 -9.89 3.04 32.33
C MET A 19 -11.19 3.14 33.13
N GLY A 20 -12.33 3.09 32.45
CA GLY A 20 -13.65 3.00 33.10
C GLY A 20 -14.79 3.15 32.09
N ARG A 21 -15.19 2.05 31.43
CA ARG A 21 -16.39 1.28 31.82
C ARG A 21 -17.70 2.06 31.61
N TRP A 22 -18.28 1.96 30.42
CA TRP A 22 -19.74 1.91 30.18
C TRP A 22 -19.96 1.02 28.93
N LEU A 23 -20.30 -0.28 29.08
CA LEU A 23 -21.67 -0.83 29.12
C LEU A 23 -22.48 -0.47 27.86
N VAL A 24 -22.58 -1.34 26.86
CA VAL A 24 -23.54 -2.48 26.70
C VAL A 24 -24.99 -2.04 26.49
N ALA A 25 -25.62 -2.68 25.48
CA ALA A 25 -27.04 -2.84 25.20
C ALA A 25 -27.71 -1.81 24.26
N GLY A 26 -28.10 -2.31 23.09
CA GLY A 26 -28.96 -1.62 22.12
C GLY A 26 -29.52 -2.60 21.08
N LEU A 27 -30.04 -3.74 21.54
CA LEU A 27 -30.85 -4.68 20.77
C LEU A 27 -32.31 -4.18 20.76
N CYS A 28 -32.91 -3.97 19.57
CA CYS A 28 -34.31 -4.33 19.23
C CYS A 28 -34.78 -3.72 17.90
N LEU A 29 -34.83 -4.58 16.88
CA LEU A 29 -36.01 -4.89 16.03
C LEU A 29 -37.11 -3.83 15.81
N LEU A 30 -37.22 -3.37 14.57
CA LEU A 30 -38.48 -3.10 13.83
C LEU A 30 -38.15 -3.40 12.34
N PHE A 31 -38.47 -4.57 11.77
CA PHE A 31 -39.76 -5.03 11.21
C PHE A 31 -40.56 -4.00 10.39
N VAL A 32 -40.92 -4.45 9.17
CA VAL A 32 -41.90 -3.94 8.19
C VAL A 32 -41.39 -2.96 7.13
N CYS A 33 -41.14 -3.45 5.92
CA CYS A 33 -42.10 -3.27 4.81
C CYS A 33 -41.68 -4.14 3.62
N GLY A 34 -42.55 -5.07 3.23
CA GLY A 34 -42.43 -5.77 1.97
C GLY A 34 -42.87 -4.87 0.82
N CYS A 35 -41.99 -4.70 -0.15
CA CYS A 35 -42.38 -4.48 -1.53
C CYS A 35 -41.71 -5.57 -2.36
N GLU A 36 -42.54 -6.50 -2.79
CA GLU A 36 -42.27 -7.46 -3.86
C GLU A 36 -41.91 -6.66 -5.12
N ASN A 37 -40.64 -6.69 -5.51
CA ASN A 37 -40.21 -6.25 -6.83
C ASN A 37 -39.21 -7.27 -7.37
N GLN A 38 -39.72 -8.10 -8.26
CA GLN A 38 -38.98 -8.90 -9.20
C GLN A 38 -38.17 -7.95 -10.11
N GLN A 39 -36.93 -8.32 -10.43
CA GLN A 39 -35.82 -7.49 -10.95
C GLN A 39 -35.07 -6.84 -9.78
N VAL A 40 -33.98 -7.43 -9.28
CA VAL A 40 -32.73 -7.47 -10.02
C VAL A 40 -32.04 -8.81 -9.74
N LYS A 41 -31.87 -9.64 -10.78
CA LYS A 41 -30.75 -10.59 -10.82
C LYS A 41 -29.53 -9.69 -11.02
N GLU A 42 -29.08 -9.03 -9.95
CA GLU A 42 -27.83 -8.29 -9.99
C GLU A 42 -26.80 -9.35 -10.33
N MET A 43 -26.31 -9.26 -11.56
CA MET A 43 -24.99 -9.71 -11.91
C MET A 43 -24.03 -8.92 -11.02
N GLN A 44 -23.96 -9.28 -9.74
CA GLN A 44 -22.72 -9.14 -8.99
C GLN A 44 -21.78 -10.18 -9.61
N SER A 45 -21.28 -9.86 -10.81
CA SER A 45 -19.87 -10.06 -11.06
C SER A 45 -19.19 -9.18 -10.04
N SER A 46 -19.11 -9.68 -8.82
CA SER A 46 -18.22 -9.19 -7.81
C SER A 46 -16.84 -9.38 -8.43
N ASN A 47 -16.40 -8.39 -9.20
CA ASN A 47 -15.00 -8.03 -9.26
C ASN A 47 -14.65 -7.68 -7.81
N GLU A 48 -14.50 -8.69 -6.96
CA GLU A 48 -13.71 -8.59 -5.76
C GLU A 48 -12.32 -8.26 -6.30
N MET A 49 -12.06 -6.96 -6.43
CA MET A 49 -10.72 -6.47 -6.75
C MET A 49 -9.82 -7.14 -5.74
N LEU A 50 -8.89 -7.98 -6.22
CA LEU A 50 -8.00 -8.72 -5.34
C LEU A 50 -7.29 -7.69 -4.45
N THR A 51 -7.68 -7.68 -3.18
CA THR A 51 -7.06 -6.79 -2.19
C THR A 51 -5.80 -7.49 -1.72
N ASP A 52 -4.66 -6.99 -2.18
CA ASP A 52 -3.35 -7.45 -1.72
C ASP A 52 -2.69 -6.34 -0.91
N PRO A 53 -2.75 -6.40 0.42
CA PRO A 53 -2.18 -5.35 1.28
C PRO A 53 -0.66 -5.19 1.08
N ALA A 54 0.05 -6.24 0.63
CA ALA A 54 1.47 -6.14 0.36
C ALA A 54 1.75 -5.39 -0.95
N LEU A 55 0.93 -5.61 -1.99
CA LEU A 55 1.03 -4.81 -3.22
C LEU A 55 0.65 -3.35 -2.94
N ASP A 56 -0.40 -3.12 -2.18
CA ASP A 56 -0.86 -1.76 -1.86
C ASP A 56 0.16 -1.00 -1.01
N SER A 57 0.80 -1.64 -0.04
CA SER A 57 1.91 -1.05 0.72
C SER A 57 3.12 -0.75 -0.19
N PHE A 58 3.51 -1.70 -1.05
CA PHE A 58 4.59 -1.47 -2.02
C PHE A 58 4.31 -0.27 -2.93
N GLU A 59 3.08 -0.14 -3.41
CA GLU A 59 2.68 0.97 -4.25
C GLU A 59 2.73 2.31 -3.52
N ASN A 60 2.13 2.38 -2.33
CA ASN A 60 1.99 3.64 -1.60
C ASN A 60 3.33 4.11 -1.01
N GLU A 61 4.17 3.19 -0.55
CA GLU A 61 5.40 3.53 0.18
C GLU A 61 6.62 3.62 -0.72
N HIS A 62 6.68 2.79 -1.77
CA HIS A 62 7.90 2.63 -2.57
C HIS A 62 7.73 3.06 -4.02
N LEU A 63 6.53 2.96 -4.59
CA LEU A 63 6.30 3.31 -5.99
C LEU A 63 5.68 4.70 -6.19
N LEU A 64 4.98 5.23 -5.19
CA LEU A 64 4.19 6.46 -5.32
C LEU A 64 5.04 7.65 -5.80
N GLY A 65 6.23 7.82 -5.24
CA GLY A 65 7.17 8.87 -5.68
C GLY A 65 7.61 8.71 -7.14
N ALA A 66 7.90 7.48 -7.56
CA ALA A 66 8.21 7.18 -8.96
C ALA A 66 6.99 7.44 -9.86
N GLY A 67 5.78 7.16 -9.38
CA GLY A 67 4.53 7.46 -10.07
C GLY A 67 4.30 8.96 -10.28
N TYR A 68 4.60 9.80 -9.29
CA TYR A 68 4.55 11.25 -9.46
C TYR A 68 5.58 11.78 -10.47
N ALA A 69 6.79 11.22 -10.47
CA ALA A 69 7.83 11.61 -11.43
C ALA A 69 7.55 11.11 -12.86
N ALA A 70 6.97 9.92 -13.00
CA ALA A 70 6.55 9.35 -14.28
C ALA A 70 5.25 9.99 -14.81
N GLY A 71 4.43 10.55 -13.92
CA GLY A 71 3.15 11.18 -14.24
C GLY A 71 3.31 12.64 -14.68
N GLY A 72 2.63 13.01 -15.77
CA GLY A 72 2.58 14.38 -16.27
C GLY A 72 2.90 14.49 -17.77
N GLU A 73 2.77 15.69 -18.33
CA GLU A 73 3.06 15.96 -19.75
C GLU A 73 4.55 15.83 -20.09
N ARG A 74 5.43 15.93 -19.08
CA ARG A 74 6.87 15.78 -19.20
C ARG A 74 7.42 14.91 -18.06
N PRO A 75 7.44 13.58 -18.23
CA PRO A 75 7.96 12.66 -17.23
C PRO A 75 9.41 12.97 -16.86
N ASN A 76 9.73 12.94 -15.57
CA ASN A 76 11.08 13.07 -15.06
C ASN A 76 11.70 11.69 -14.80
N TRP A 77 12.14 11.02 -15.86
CA TRP A 77 12.73 9.68 -15.77
C TRP A 77 14.02 9.60 -14.96
N ALA A 78 14.77 10.71 -14.85
CA ALA A 78 15.93 10.78 -13.98
C ALA A 78 15.55 10.69 -12.50
N GLU A 79 14.43 11.32 -12.11
CA GLU A 79 13.89 11.23 -10.75
C GLU A 79 13.30 9.85 -10.47
N VAL A 80 12.58 9.25 -11.45
CA VAL A 80 12.13 7.86 -11.35
C VAL A 80 13.33 6.95 -11.08
N LYS A 81 14.40 7.06 -11.88
CA LYS A 81 15.63 6.29 -11.71
C LYS A 81 16.21 6.46 -10.31
N ARG A 82 16.31 7.69 -9.81
CA ARG A 82 16.83 7.98 -8.46
C ARG A 82 16.02 7.28 -7.37
N ILE A 83 14.69 7.28 -7.49
CA ILE A 83 13.78 6.66 -6.51
C ILE A 83 13.91 5.13 -6.56
N VAL A 84 13.84 4.53 -7.75
CA VAL A 84 13.82 3.07 -7.92
C VAL A 84 15.18 2.41 -7.68
N SER A 85 16.28 3.17 -7.75
CA SER A 85 17.61 2.69 -7.34
C SER A 85 17.86 2.76 -5.84
N SER A 86 16.96 3.35 -5.05
CA SER A 86 17.12 3.48 -3.60
C SER A 86 17.02 2.14 -2.88
N GLU A 87 17.69 2.03 -1.72
CA GLU A 87 17.59 0.86 -0.85
C GLU A 87 16.16 0.65 -0.34
N GLY A 88 15.39 1.73 -0.16
CA GLY A 88 13.97 1.64 0.22
C GLY A 88 13.13 0.93 -0.84
N PHE A 89 13.36 1.23 -2.13
CA PHE A 89 12.65 0.55 -3.21
C PHE A 89 13.00 -0.94 -3.29
N LYS A 90 14.28 -1.29 -3.16
CA LYS A 90 14.75 -2.69 -3.14
C LYS A 90 14.20 -3.46 -1.95
N ALA A 91 14.17 -2.83 -0.77
CA ALA A 91 13.55 -3.40 0.43
C ALA A 91 12.05 -3.62 0.23
N GLY A 92 11.36 -2.69 -0.43
CA GLY A 92 9.96 -2.83 -0.84
C GLY A 92 9.71 -4.03 -1.75
N ILE A 93 10.57 -4.24 -2.74
CA ILE A 93 10.50 -5.43 -3.63
C ILE A 93 10.64 -6.71 -2.79
N ALA A 94 11.65 -6.78 -1.92
CA ALA A 94 11.90 -7.95 -1.09
C ALA A 94 10.73 -8.23 -0.12
N ALA A 95 10.17 -7.19 0.50
CA ALA A 95 9.00 -7.29 1.36
C ALA A 95 7.79 -7.83 0.58
N PHE A 96 7.49 -7.27 -0.59
CA PHE A 96 6.40 -7.73 -1.44
C PHE A 96 6.60 -9.18 -1.90
N GLU A 97 7.80 -9.54 -2.37
CA GLU A 97 8.17 -10.90 -2.78
C GLU A 97 7.94 -11.91 -1.64
N SER A 98 8.38 -11.57 -0.42
CA SER A 98 8.26 -12.43 0.77
C SER A 98 6.84 -12.55 1.34
N ALA A 99 5.93 -11.62 1.01
CA ALA A 99 4.59 -11.62 1.55
C ALA A 99 3.80 -12.88 1.15
N PRO A 100 2.88 -13.39 1.99
CA PRO A 100 2.01 -14.47 1.58
C PRO A 100 1.11 -14.05 0.42
N LEU A 101 0.80 -14.99 -0.47
CA LEU A 101 -0.16 -14.75 -1.55
C LEU A 101 -1.57 -14.64 -0.94
N PRO A 102 -2.37 -13.61 -1.27
CA PRO A 102 -3.75 -13.51 -0.78
C PRO A 102 -4.63 -14.64 -1.34
N SER A 103 -5.78 -14.87 -0.71
CA SER A 103 -6.75 -15.86 -1.18
C SER A 103 -7.21 -15.51 -2.61
N GLY A 104 -7.10 -16.48 -3.52
CA GLY A 104 -7.41 -16.26 -4.94
C GLY A 104 -6.32 -15.53 -5.74
N GLY A 105 -5.19 -15.19 -5.12
CA GLY A 105 -4.04 -14.60 -5.82
C GLY A 105 -3.33 -15.60 -6.73
N ASP A 106 -2.58 -15.07 -7.69
CA ASP A 106 -1.82 -15.84 -8.67
C ASP A 106 -0.31 -15.62 -8.46
N ALA A 107 0.40 -16.69 -8.13
CA ALA A 107 1.83 -16.64 -7.86
C ALA A 107 2.66 -16.24 -9.10
N ALA A 108 2.23 -16.63 -10.31
CA ALA A 108 2.94 -16.27 -11.53
C ALA A 108 2.77 -14.78 -11.83
N LYS A 109 1.56 -14.23 -11.63
CA LYS A 109 1.33 -12.79 -11.75
C LYS A 109 2.11 -12.00 -10.68
N LYS A 110 2.20 -12.51 -9.46
CA LYS A 110 3.03 -11.90 -8.40
C LYS A 110 4.50 -11.85 -8.82
N THR A 111 5.05 -12.97 -9.29
CA THR A 111 6.43 -13.05 -9.79
C THR A 111 6.66 -12.06 -10.93
N ALA A 112 5.72 -11.93 -11.87
CA ALA A 112 5.84 -10.95 -12.95
C ALA A 112 5.94 -9.49 -12.45
N VAL A 113 5.20 -9.13 -11.40
CA VAL A 113 5.33 -7.80 -10.76
C VAL A 113 6.71 -7.64 -10.11
N VAL A 114 7.18 -8.66 -9.38
CA VAL A 114 8.50 -8.65 -8.74
C VAL A 114 9.62 -8.52 -9.76
N ASP A 115 9.59 -9.31 -10.83
CA ASP A 115 10.60 -9.28 -11.89
C ASP A 115 10.63 -7.94 -12.62
N ALA A 116 9.46 -7.37 -12.94
CA ALA A 116 9.36 -6.04 -13.54
C ALA A 116 9.90 -4.94 -12.60
N ALA A 117 9.62 -5.03 -11.30
CA ALA A 117 10.15 -4.09 -10.31
C ALA A 117 11.67 -4.21 -10.15
N LYS A 118 12.22 -5.45 -10.13
CA LYS A 118 13.67 -5.69 -10.12
C LYS A 118 14.32 -5.11 -11.38
N LYS A 119 13.76 -5.37 -12.56
CA LYS A 119 14.23 -4.81 -13.84
C LYS A 119 14.28 -3.29 -13.80
N LEU A 120 13.22 -2.65 -13.30
CA LEU A 120 13.16 -1.20 -13.12
C LEU A 120 14.26 -0.68 -12.18
N SER A 121 14.54 -1.38 -11.08
CA SER A 121 15.59 -0.97 -10.13
C SER A 121 17.02 -1.01 -10.71
N THR A 122 17.23 -1.81 -11.75
CA THR A 122 18.53 -2.03 -12.41
C THR A 122 18.70 -1.30 -13.74
N ALA A 123 17.67 -0.60 -14.22
CA ALA A 123 17.71 0.10 -15.50
C ALA A 123 18.77 1.23 -15.50
N ALA A 124 19.57 1.29 -16.56
CA ALA A 124 20.74 2.16 -16.64
C ALA A 124 20.47 3.47 -17.39
N SER A 125 19.58 3.48 -18.39
CA SER A 125 19.19 4.70 -19.11
C SER A 125 17.75 5.16 -18.78
N ASN A 126 17.41 6.39 -19.13
CA ASN A 126 16.05 6.90 -18.95
C ASN A 126 15.04 6.14 -19.82
N GLU A 127 15.43 5.73 -21.02
CA GLU A 127 14.61 4.94 -21.93
C GLU A 127 14.35 3.54 -21.36
N GLU A 128 15.37 2.91 -20.77
CA GLU A 128 15.22 1.62 -20.07
C GLU A 128 14.32 1.76 -18.83
N VAL A 129 14.47 2.84 -18.07
CA VAL A 129 13.63 3.15 -16.91
C VAL A 129 12.17 3.33 -17.33
N GLU A 130 11.92 4.08 -18.40
CA GLU A 130 10.58 4.28 -18.95
C GLU A 130 9.94 2.94 -19.39
N ALA A 131 10.69 2.13 -20.14
CA ALA A 131 10.21 0.83 -20.61
C ALA A 131 9.91 -0.12 -19.43
N ALA A 132 10.84 -0.24 -18.48
CA ALA A 132 10.67 -1.08 -17.30
C ALA A 132 9.54 -0.59 -16.38
N TYR A 133 9.34 0.72 -16.27
CA TYR A 133 8.23 1.30 -15.51
C TYR A 133 6.88 0.95 -16.14
N LYS A 134 6.77 1.05 -17.47
CA LYS A 134 5.56 0.64 -18.21
C LYS A 134 5.28 -0.86 -18.06
N GLU A 135 6.32 -1.69 -18.14
CA GLU A 135 6.20 -3.14 -17.88
C GLU A 135 5.70 -3.43 -16.46
N LEU A 136 6.22 -2.72 -15.45
CA LEU A 136 5.73 -2.83 -14.08
C LEU A 136 4.26 -2.43 -13.96
N MET A 137 3.83 -1.34 -14.60
CA MET A 137 2.42 -0.94 -14.58
C MET A 137 1.51 -1.98 -15.24
N ALA A 138 1.96 -2.57 -16.35
CA ALA A 138 1.23 -3.64 -17.02
C ALA A 138 1.14 -4.90 -16.15
N ALA A 139 2.24 -5.33 -15.54
CA ALA A 139 2.27 -6.47 -14.62
C ALA A 139 1.33 -6.28 -13.42
N LYS A 140 1.32 -5.08 -12.82
CA LYS A 140 0.42 -4.73 -11.71
C LYS A 140 -1.05 -4.74 -12.12
N THR A 141 -1.34 -4.24 -13.31
CA THR A 141 -2.71 -4.30 -13.86
C THR A 141 -3.14 -5.74 -14.05
N ALA A 142 -2.28 -6.59 -14.63
CA ALA A 142 -2.55 -8.01 -14.81
C ALA A 142 -2.71 -8.77 -13.48
N TYR A 143 -1.97 -8.37 -12.44
CA TYR A 143 -2.09 -8.94 -11.09
C TYR A 143 -3.47 -8.72 -10.47
N ARG A 144 -4.09 -7.56 -10.74
CA ARG A 144 -5.40 -7.18 -10.19
C ARG A 144 -6.60 -7.61 -11.03
N SER A 145 -6.37 -8.02 -12.28
CA SER A 145 -7.39 -8.58 -13.20
C SER A 145 -7.53 -10.08 -13.03
#